data_AF-Q2RNK2-F1
#
_entry.id   AF-Q2RNK2-F1
#
_cell.length_a   1.000
_cell.length_b   1.000
_cell.length_c   1.000
_cell.angle_alpha   90.00
_cell.angle_beta   90.00
_cell.angle_gamma   90.00
#
_symmetry.space_group_name_H-M   'P 1'
#
loop_
_entity.id
_entity.type
_entity.pdbx_description
1 polymer ?
#
loop_
_entity_poly.entity_id
_entity_poly.type
_entity_poly.pdbx_seq_one_letter_code
_entity_poly.pdbx_strand_id
1 'polypeptide(L)'
;MFATVEGAEIVGSAYFGGGRYPQGVTVRFSAPDGRELGTAVTGADGGFRFLAREGVDHVIVVNSGDGHRAEMTVPARDLPPGLPGGAPNSAPAVPVAMASVVATGEGGTGNDLAALAGRDLAALDALLSRKLRPIEDQLDAQDDRIAFHDILGGIGYILGLVGLASLLLARRAKN
;
A
#
# COMPACT_ATOMS: atom_id res chain seq x y z
N MET A 1 6.58 -4.48 -7.61
CA MET A 1 5.40 -3.85 -8.24
C MET A 1 4.44 -3.45 -7.15
N PHE A 2 3.58 -2.47 -7.42
CA PHE A 2 2.52 -2.00 -6.55
C PHE A 2 1.23 -1.81 -7.36
N ALA A 3 0.08 -2.03 -6.74
CA ALA A 3 -1.24 -1.77 -7.31
C ALA A 3 -2.23 -1.40 -6.21
N THR A 4 -3.14 -0.48 -6.52
CA THR A 4 -4.23 -0.02 -5.65
C THR A 4 -5.50 0.19 -6.49
N VAL A 5 -6.64 0.38 -5.83
CA VAL A 5 -7.93 0.64 -6.48
C VAL A 5 -8.27 2.13 -6.37
N GLU A 6 -8.52 2.78 -7.50
CA GLU A 6 -9.04 4.14 -7.61
C GLU A 6 -10.41 4.10 -8.31
N GLY A 7 -11.49 4.21 -7.54
CA GLY A 7 -12.84 4.09 -8.08
C GLY A 7 -13.11 2.68 -8.62
N ALA A 8 -13.20 2.54 -9.94
CA ALA A 8 -13.35 1.24 -10.61
C ALA A 8 -12.08 0.78 -11.34
N GLU A 9 -10.99 1.55 -11.27
CA GLU A 9 -9.73 1.22 -11.93
C GLU A 9 -8.72 0.67 -10.91
N ILE A 10 -8.02 -0.38 -11.30
CA ILE A 10 -6.80 -0.82 -10.66
C ILE A 10 -5.66 -0.01 -11.27
N VAL A 11 -5.03 0.83 -10.45
CA VAL A 11 -3.91 1.68 -10.83
C VAL A 11 -2.66 1.16 -10.13
N GLY A 12 -1.58 0.98 -10.87
CA GLY A 12 -0.35 0.44 -10.29
C GLY A 12 0.90 0.84 -11.06
N SER A 13 2.04 0.44 -10.52
CA SER A 13 3.34 0.61 -11.17
C SER A 13 4.23 -0.61 -10.95
N ALA A 14 4.90 -1.03 -12.01
CA ALA A 14 5.96 -2.03 -11.96
C ALA A 14 7.32 -1.34 -11.96
N TYR A 15 8.26 -1.87 -11.19
CA TYR A 15 9.62 -1.34 -11.08
C TYR A 15 10.60 -2.50 -10.86
N PHE A 16 11.84 -2.31 -11.29
CA PHE A 16 12.96 -3.22 -11.06
C PHE A 16 13.81 -2.74 -9.88
N GLY A 17 14.54 -3.66 -9.25
CA GLY A 17 15.58 -3.29 -8.29
C GLY A 17 16.62 -2.39 -8.96
N GLY A 18 16.84 -1.19 -8.42
CA GLY A 18 17.73 -0.18 -9.00
C GLY A 18 17.02 1.00 -9.69
N GLY A 19 15.71 1.18 -9.50
CA GLY A 19 14.98 2.39 -9.90
C GLY A 19 14.64 2.48 -11.39
N ARG A 20 14.81 1.39 -12.15
CA ARG A 20 14.37 1.29 -13.55
C ARG A 20 12.93 0.79 -13.62
N TYR A 21 12.24 1.15 -14.70
CA TYR A 21 10.86 0.76 -14.95
C TYR A 21 10.74 -0.11 -16.21
N PRO A 22 9.96 -1.19 -16.18
CA PRO A 22 9.56 -1.92 -17.39
C PRO A 22 8.64 -1.03 -18.22
N GLN A 23 9.05 -0.71 -19.45
CA GLN A 23 8.27 0.12 -20.38
C GLN A 23 7.73 -0.75 -21.52
N GLY A 24 6.47 -0.56 -21.90
CA GLY A 24 5.85 -1.34 -22.97
C GLY A 24 5.67 -2.83 -22.61
N VAL A 25 5.71 -3.18 -21.33
CA VAL A 25 5.57 -4.57 -20.86
C VAL A 25 4.10 -4.89 -20.63
N THR A 26 3.67 -6.07 -21.04
CA THR A 26 2.29 -6.54 -20.83
C THR A 26 2.08 -6.92 -19.36
N VAL A 27 1.06 -6.31 -18.76
CA VAL A 27 0.51 -6.65 -17.45
C VAL A 27 -0.72 -7.50 -17.68
N ARG A 28 -0.78 -8.70 -17.11
CA ARG A 28 -1.94 -9.60 -17.22
C ARG A 28 -2.73 -9.60 -15.91
N PHE A 29 -4.04 -9.53 -16.03
CA PHE A 29 -4.99 -9.62 -14.93
C PHE A 29 -5.77 -10.92 -15.07
N SER A 30 -5.78 -11.73 -14.02
CA SER A 30 -6.47 -13.02 -13.97
C SER A 30 -7.32 -13.12 -12.70
N ALA A 31 -8.41 -13.87 -12.76
CA ALA A 31 -9.15 -14.29 -11.59
C ALA A 31 -8.39 -15.41 -10.84
N PRO A 32 -8.78 -15.75 -9.60
CA PRO A 32 -8.08 -16.74 -8.79
C PRO A 32 -8.16 -18.17 -9.36
N ASP A 33 -9.17 -18.42 -10.20
CA ASP A 33 -9.34 -19.64 -10.97
C ASP A 33 -8.40 -19.73 -12.19
N GLY A 34 -7.58 -18.70 -12.42
CA GLY A 34 -6.66 -18.59 -13.55
C GLY A 34 -7.29 -18.03 -14.83
N ARG A 35 -8.60 -17.71 -14.83
CA ARG A 35 -9.28 -17.12 -15.99
C ARG A 35 -8.75 -15.70 -16.24
N GLU A 36 -8.43 -15.40 -17.49
CA GLU A 36 -7.94 -14.07 -17.86
C GLU A 36 -9.07 -13.04 -17.84
N LEU A 37 -8.87 -11.96 -17.08
CA LEU A 37 -9.79 -10.82 -16.97
C LEU A 37 -9.41 -9.71 -17.96
N GLY A 38 -8.13 -9.63 -18.33
CA GLY A 38 -7.63 -8.77 -19.40
C GLY A 38 -6.16 -8.42 -19.25
N THR A 39 -5.72 -7.45 -20.04
CA THR A 39 -4.32 -6.98 -20.07
C THR A 39 -4.22 -5.46 -20.09
N ALA A 40 -3.08 -4.96 -19.62
CA ALA A 40 -2.66 -3.57 -19.77
C ALA A 40 -1.20 -3.52 -20.22
N VAL A 41 -0.71 -2.35 -20.61
CA VAL A 41 0.68 -2.14 -20.99
C VAL A 41 1.29 -1.07 -20.09
N THR A 42 2.50 -1.30 -19.59
CA THR A 42 3.19 -0.33 -18.76
C THR A 42 3.67 0.89 -19.56
N GLY A 43 3.53 2.07 -18.97
CA GLY A 43 4.03 3.35 -19.50
C GLY A 43 5.53 3.56 -19.28
N ALA A 44 6.01 4.76 -19.61
CA ALA A 44 7.42 5.13 -19.47
C ALA A 44 7.91 5.14 -18.00
N ASP A 45 7.00 5.39 -17.07
CA ASP A 45 7.18 5.38 -15.61
C ASP A 45 6.87 4.01 -14.97
N GLY A 46 6.62 2.98 -15.78
CA GLY A 46 6.20 1.66 -15.31
C GLY A 46 4.75 1.60 -14.84
N GLY A 47 4.01 2.69 -14.94
CA GLY A 47 2.61 2.80 -14.54
C GLY A 47 1.69 2.01 -15.46
N PHE A 48 0.60 1.48 -14.91
CA PHE A 48 -0.47 0.82 -15.67
C PHE A 48 -1.82 1.08 -15.01
N ARG A 49 -2.88 1.01 -15.82
CA ARG A 49 -4.28 1.15 -15.39
C ARG A 49 -5.14 0.07 -16.01
N PHE A 50 -6.08 -0.47 -15.23
CA PHE A 50 -6.99 -1.52 -15.68
C PHE A 50 -8.37 -1.34 -15.06
N LEU A 51 -9.42 -1.30 -15.88
CA LEU A 51 -10.80 -1.16 -15.41
C LEU A 51 -11.31 -2.52 -14.88
N ALA A 52 -11.57 -2.60 -13.57
CA ALA A 52 -12.13 -3.79 -12.94
C ALA A 52 -13.61 -3.92 -13.31
N ARG A 53 -13.97 -5.03 -13.96
CA ARG A 53 -15.34 -5.34 -14.40
C ARG A 53 -16.03 -6.41 -13.55
N GLU A 54 -15.25 -7.16 -12.79
CA GLU A 54 -15.71 -8.26 -11.94
C GLU A 54 -15.30 -7.98 -10.50
N GLY A 55 -16.11 -8.38 -9.52
CA GLY A 55 -15.85 -8.19 -8.09
C GLY A 55 -14.98 -9.29 -7.49
N VAL A 56 -14.08 -9.88 -8.26
CA VAL A 56 -13.22 -11.01 -7.84
C VAL A 56 -11.83 -10.53 -7.43
N ASP A 57 -11.05 -11.38 -6.75
CA ASP A 57 -9.64 -11.10 -6.54
C ASP A 57 -8.92 -11.06 -7.90
N HIS A 58 -8.13 -10.00 -8.15
CA HIS A 58 -7.37 -9.83 -9.38
C HIS A 58 -5.91 -10.20 -9.13
N VAL A 59 -5.45 -11.29 -9.73
CA VAL A 59 -4.05 -11.69 -9.79
C VAL A 59 -3.40 -10.94 -10.94
N ILE A 60 -2.47 -10.06 -10.61
CA ILE A 60 -1.75 -9.20 -11.53
C ILE A 60 -0.36 -9.79 -11.75
N VAL A 61 0.00 -10.07 -13.00
CA VAL A 61 1.30 -10.62 -13.37
C VAL A 61 1.97 -9.71 -14.38
N VAL A 62 3.19 -9.27 -14.06
CA VAL A 62 4.06 -8.52 -14.97
C VAL A 62 5.25 -9.41 -15.30
N ASN A 63 5.47 -9.67 -16.59
CA ASN A 63 6.61 -10.44 -17.07
C ASN A 63 7.35 -9.64 -18.13
N SER A 64 8.61 -9.27 -17.83
CA SER A 64 9.42 -8.43 -18.71
C SER A 64 10.16 -9.23 -19.80
N GLY A 65 10.00 -10.56 -19.83
CA GLY A 65 10.57 -11.44 -20.87
C GLY A 65 12.05 -11.77 -20.71
N ASP A 66 12.76 -11.03 -19.87
CA ASP A 66 14.18 -11.19 -19.52
C ASP A 66 14.40 -12.09 -18.28
N GLY A 67 13.37 -12.82 -17.88
CA GLY A 67 13.38 -13.66 -16.66
C GLY A 67 12.87 -12.94 -15.41
N HIS A 68 12.58 -11.63 -15.48
CA HIS A 68 11.96 -10.92 -14.37
C HIS A 68 10.42 -11.02 -14.42
N ARG A 69 9.85 -11.60 -13.36
CA ARG A 69 8.42 -11.74 -13.15
C ARG A 69 8.02 -11.20 -11.78
N ALA A 70 7.01 -10.35 -11.74
CA ALA A 70 6.37 -9.89 -10.52
C ALA A 70 4.89 -10.32 -10.52
N GLU A 71 4.38 -10.66 -9.34
CA GLU A 71 3.00 -11.06 -9.13
C GLU A 71 2.45 -10.40 -7.87
N MET A 72 1.20 -9.95 -7.92
CA MET A 72 0.49 -9.31 -6.82
C MET A 72 -1.00 -9.59 -6.95
N THR A 73 -1.71 -9.70 -5.82
CA THR A 73 -3.16 -9.86 -5.80
C THR A 73 -3.82 -8.61 -5.23
N VAL A 74 -4.77 -8.05 -5.96
CA VAL A 74 -5.71 -7.03 -5.46
C VAL A 74 -6.98 -7.76 -5.04
N PRO A 75 -7.34 -7.75 -3.75
CA PRO A 75 -8.48 -8.52 -3.26
C PRO A 75 -9.80 -7.85 -3.64
N ALA A 76 -10.84 -8.65 -3.83
CA ALA A 76 -12.19 -8.23 -4.18
C ALA A 76 -12.78 -7.18 -3.22
N ARG A 77 -12.39 -7.23 -1.95
CA ARG A 77 -12.85 -6.30 -0.91
C ARG A 77 -12.36 -4.86 -1.12
N ASP A 78 -11.28 -4.67 -1.88
CA ASP A 78 -10.72 -3.36 -2.19
C ASP A 78 -11.36 -2.76 -3.45
N LEU A 79 -12.13 -3.56 -4.21
CA LEU A 79 -12.88 -3.14 -5.39
C LEU A 79 -14.21 -2.46 -5.02
N PRO A 80 -14.76 -1.62 -5.90
CA PRO A 80 -16.03 -0.96 -5.62
C PRO A 80 -17.17 -2.00 -5.51
N PRO A 81 -18.12 -1.76 -4.59
CA PRO A 81 -19.26 -2.65 -4.42
C PRO A 81 -20.16 -2.64 -5.67
N GLY A 82 -20.79 -3.78 -5.96
CA GLY A 82 -21.75 -3.91 -7.07
C GLY A 82 -21.15 -4.45 -8.37
N LEU A 83 -19.85 -4.79 -8.39
CA LEU A 83 -19.27 -5.52 -9.52
C LEU A 83 -19.77 -6.98 -9.55
N PRO A 84 -20.16 -7.51 -10.73
CA PRO A 84 -20.60 -8.89 -10.88
C PRO A 84 -19.50 -9.89 -10.51
N GLY A 85 -19.87 -11.04 -9.96
CA GLY A 85 -18.91 -12.08 -9.58
C GLY A 85 -18.26 -11.86 -8.22
N GLY A 86 -18.53 -10.75 -7.54
CA GLY A 86 -18.18 -10.58 -6.14
C GLY A 86 -18.93 -11.56 -5.27
N ALA A 87 -18.21 -12.44 -4.58
CA ALA A 87 -18.80 -13.26 -3.54
C ALA A 87 -19.43 -12.32 -2.50
N PRO A 88 -20.69 -12.55 -2.07
CA PRO A 88 -21.26 -11.78 -0.99
C PRO A 88 -20.34 -11.93 0.21
N ASN A 89 -19.87 -10.78 0.70
CA ASN A 89 -19.01 -10.59 1.85
C ASN A 89 -19.31 -11.64 2.94
N SER A 90 -18.57 -12.74 2.96
CA SER A 90 -18.49 -13.57 4.15
C SER A 90 -17.45 -12.91 5.02
N ALA A 91 -17.89 -11.87 5.74
CA ALA A 91 -17.27 -11.52 7.00
C ALA A 91 -17.10 -12.82 7.82
N PRO A 92 -16.03 -12.98 8.61
CA PRO A 92 -15.91 -14.13 9.49
C PRO A 92 -17.17 -14.19 10.38
N ALA A 93 -18.02 -15.20 10.13
CA ALA A 93 -19.16 -15.47 10.98
C ALA A 93 -18.62 -15.93 12.33
N VAL A 94 -18.54 -14.99 13.27
CA VAL A 94 -18.48 -15.35 14.69
C VAL A 94 -19.79 -16.06 15.02
N PRO A 95 -19.77 -17.30 15.53
CA PRO A 95 -21.00 -18.00 15.88
C PRO A 95 -21.56 -17.35 17.14
N VAL A 96 -22.56 -16.48 16.99
CA VAL A 96 -23.36 -16.04 18.14
C VAL A 96 -24.40 -17.11 18.40
N ALA A 97 -24.12 -17.93 19.41
CA ALA A 97 -25.10 -18.82 20.03
C ALA A 97 -26.29 -17.96 20.51
N MET A 98 -27.45 -18.12 19.86
CA MET A 98 -28.70 -17.57 20.34
C MET A 98 -29.19 -18.40 21.54
N ALA A 99 -28.94 -17.89 22.74
CA ALA A 99 -29.70 -18.27 23.91
C ALA A 99 -30.99 -17.43 23.94
N SER A 100 -32.13 -18.12 23.93
CA SER A 100 -33.45 -17.59 24.28
C SER A 100 -33.40 -16.84 25.61
N VAL A 101 -33.94 -15.62 25.65
CA VAL A 101 -34.87 -15.17 26.71
C VAL A 101 -35.83 -14.15 26.10
N VAL A 102 -37.13 -14.44 26.20
CA VAL A 102 -38.23 -13.52 25.92
C VAL A 102 -38.78 -13.00 27.25
N ALA A 103 -39.03 -11.68 27.26
CA ALA A 103 -39.99 -10.90 28.04
C ALA A 103 -39.69 -10.54 29.51
N THR A 104 -39.49 -9.24 29.77
CA THR A 104 -40.50 -8.27 30.28
C THR A 104 -39.81 -7.14 31.06
N GLY A 105 -40.12 -5.88 30.75
CA GLY A 105 -39.78 -4.74 31.59
C GLY A 105 -39.72 -3.41 30.83
N GLU A 106 -40.81 -2.64 30.91
CA GLU A 106 -40.97 -1.30 30.34
C GLU A 106 -40.10 -0.24 31.06
N GLY A 107 -39.72 0.82 30.32
CA GLY A 107 -39.37 2.13 30.88
C GLY A 107 -37.87 2.46 30.99
N GLY A 108 -37.29 3.02 29.91
CA GLY A 108 -35.93 3.55 29.91
C GLY A 108 -35.68 4.49 28.74
N THR A 109 -35.71 5.79 29.04
CA THR A 109 -35.54 6.97 28.18
C THR A 109 -34.38 6.88 27.17
N GLY A 110 -34.55 7.47 25.98
CA GLY A 110 -33.56 7.58 24.88
C GLY A 110 -32.20 8.21 25.20
N ASN A 111 -31.93 8.50 26.47
CA ASN A 111 -30.62 8.88 27.00
C ASN A 111 -29.65 7.68 27.11
N ASP A 112 -30.15 6.45 27.27
CA ASP A 112 -29.30 5.25 27.33
C ASP A 112 -28.70 4.92 25.96
N LEU A 113 -29.46 5.08 24.86
CA LEU A 113 -28.96 4.88 23.50
C LEU A 113 -27.86 5.88 23.13
N ALA A 114 -27.95 7.14 23.58
CA ALA A 114 -26.92 8.14 23.35
C ALA A 114 -25.65 7.87 24.19
N ALA A 115 -25.81 7.38 25.42
CA ALA A 115 -24.69 6.97 26.28
C ALA A 115 -23.99 5.70 25.77
N LEU A 116 -24.74 4.73 25.24
CA LEU A 116 -24.22 3.53 24.55
C LEU A 116 -23.47 3.91 23.28
N ALA A 117 -24.08 4.74 22.42
CA ALA A 117 -23.43 5.23 21.19
C ALA A 117 -22.15 6.04 21.48
N GLY A 118 -22.15 6.87 22.54
CA GLY A 118 -20.95 7.61 22.96
C GLY A 118 -19.85 6.71 23.50
N ARG A 119 -20.20 5.60 24.18
CA ARG A 119 -19.25 4.62 24.70
C ARG A 119 -18.62 3.79 23.58
N ASP A 120 -19.40 3.45 22.56
CA ASP A 120 -18.93 2.77 21.35
C ASP A 120 -17.99 3.68 20.54
N LEU A 121 -18.29 4.97 20.43
CA LEU A 121 -17.43 5.94 19.75
C LEU A 121 -16.08 6.12 20.46
N ALA A 122 -16.09 6.24 21.80
CA ALA A 122 -14.87 6.37 22.60
C ALA A 122 -14.00 5.10 22.55
N ALA A 123 -14.62 3.92 22.53
CA ALA A 123 -13.91 2.66 22.37
C ALA A 123 -13.29 2.54 20.96
N LEU A 124 -14.01 2.98 19.92
CA LEU A 124 -13.50 3.02 18.55
C LEU A 124 -12.32 3.99 18.40
N ASP A 125 -12.42 5.19 18.95
CA ASP A 125 -11.36 6.20 18.92
C ASP A 125 -10.09 5.72 19.64
N ALA A 126 -10.24 5.08 20.81
CA ALA A 126 -9.12 4.48 21.53
C ALA A 126 -8.44 3.35 20.74
N LEU A 127 -9.22 2.51 20.05
CA LEU A 127 -8.70 1.46 19.18
C LEU A 127 -8.00 2.01 17.95
N LEU A 128 -8.56 3.06 17.33
CA LEU A 128 -8.00 3.70 16.16
C LEU A 128 -6.69 4.43 16.51
N SER A 129 -6.68 5.19 17.60
CA SER A 129 -5.48 5.82 18.16
C SER A 129 -4.37 4.81 18.44
N ARG A 130 -4.71 3.63 18.98
CA ARG A 130 -3.74 2.56 19.23
C ARG A 130 -3.16 1.98 17.93
N LYS A 131 -3.91 2.01 16.84
CA LYS A 131 -3.47 1.52 15.52
C LYS A 131 -2.68 2.55 14.73
N LEU A 132 -2.93 3.84 14.93
CA LEU A 132 -2.27 4.93 14.20
C LEU A 132 -0.87 5.24 14.71
N ARG A 133 -0.64 5.23 16.04
CA ARG A 133 0.69 5.49 16.65
C ARG A 133 1.86 4.75 15.99
N PRO A 134 1.81 3.43 15.78
CA PRO A 134 2.94 2.72 15.17
C PRO A 134 3.23 3.12 13.72
N ILE A 135 2.29 3.77 13.01
CA ILE A 135 2.50 4.28 11.64
C ILE A 135 3.22 5.64 11.70
N GLU A 136 2.82 6.50 12.63
CA GLU A 136 3.49 7.80 12.88
C GLU A 136 4.95 7.58 13.29
N ASP A 137 5.20 6.66 14.23
CA ASP A 137 6.56 6.32 14.67
C ASP A 137 7.44 5.79 13.52
N GLN A 138 6.86 5.12 12.52
CA GLN A 138 7.58 4.59 11.35
C GLN A 138 7.91 5.65 10.29
N LEU A 139 7.14 6.74 10.26
CA LEU A 139 7.40 7.88 9.38
C LEU A 139 8.55 8.73 9.96
N ASP A 140 8.47 9.07 11.25
CA ASP A 140 9.49 9.89 11.92
C ASP A 140 10.89 9.22 11.89
N ALA A 141 10.95 7.89 12.02
CA ALA A 141 12.21 7.15 11.96
C ALA A 141 12.90 7.16 10.58
N GLN A 142 12.16 7.43 9.49
CA GLN A 142 12.73 7.48 8.13
C GLN A 142 13.29 8.86 7.78
N ASP A 143 12.67 9.93 8.26
CA ASP A 143 13.09 11.31 7.95
C ASP A 143 14.44 11.66 8.60
N ASP A 144 14.68 11.22 9.84
CA ASP A 144 15.93 11.49 10.55
C ASP A 144 17.15 10.88 9.83
N ARG A 145 17.03 9.66 9.32
CA ARG A 145 18.15 8.93 8.71
C ARG A 145 18.62 9.55 7.38
N ILE A 146 17.69 10.14 6.62
CA ILE A 146 18.00 10.79 5.33
C ILE A 146 18.73 12.11 5.58
N ALA A 147 18.27 12.91 6.54
CA ALA A 147 18.87 14.20 6.88
C ALA A 147 20.34 14.08 7.35
N PHE A 148 20.67 13.08 8.18
CA PHE A 148 22.04 12.87 8.64
C PHE A 148 23.00 12.44 7.52
N HIS A 149 22.52 11.61 6.57
CA HIS A 149 23.36 11.13 5.47
C HIS A 149 23.71 12.25 4.48
N ASP A 150 22.78 13.15 4.19
CA ASP A 150 23.01 14.25 3.25
C ASP A 150 23.99 15.30 3.80
N ILE A 151 23.90 15.62 5.09
CA ILE A 151 24.86 16.54 5.74
C ILE A 151 26.26 15.92 5.78
N LEU A 152 26.36 14.65 6.19
CA LEU A 152 27.65 13.96 6.31
C LEU A 152 28.30 13.71 4.94
N GLY A 153 27.50 13.35 3.94
CA GLY A 153 27.93 13.20 2.55
C GLY A 153 28.41 14.51 1.93
N GLY A 154 27.68 15.61 2.16
CA GLY A 154 28.07 16.94 1.69
C GLY A 154 29.39 17.43 2.29
N ILE A 155 29.57 17.29 3.61
CA ILE A 155 30.82 17.67 4.30
C ILE A 155 31.99 16.81 3.80
N GLY A 156 31.79 15.49 3.67
CA GLY A 156 32.81 14.58 3.16
C GLY A 156 33.25 14.91 1.73
N TYR A 157 32.32 15.32 0.86
CA TYR A 157 32.62 15.70 -0.51
C TYR A 157 33.47 16.97 -0.60
N ILE A 158 33.13 18.00 0.17
CA ILE A 158 33.89 19.27 0.21
C ILE A 158 35.31 19.02 0.74
N LEU A 159 35.44 18.31 1.87
CA LEU A 159 36.75 17.99 2.43
C LEU A 159 37.57 17.08 1.52
N GLY A 160 36.92 16.13 0.83
CA GLY A 160 37.56 15.25 -0.14
C GLY A 160 38.13 16.01 -1.34
N LEU A 161 37.36 16.94 -1.92
CA LEU A 161 37.83 17.75 -3.04
C LEU A 161 38.96 18.69 -2.64
N VAL A 162 38.86 19.35 -1.49
CA VAL A 162 39.92 20.24 -0.97
C VAL A 162 41.18 19.45 -0.64
N GLY A 163 41.03 18.28 -0.01
CA GLY A 163 42.13 17.36 0.27
C GLY A 163 42.82 16.89 -1.01
N LEU A 164 42.04 16.48 -2.02
CA LEU A 164 42.59 16.05 -3.30
C LEU A 164 43.29 17.18 -4.05
N ALA A 165 42.69 18.38 -4.08
CA ALA A 165 43.28 19.56 -4.71
C ALA A 165 44.61 19.96 -4.04
N SER A 166 44.66 19.96 -2.70
CA SER A 166 45.89 20.27 -1.97
C SER A 166 46.99 19.23 -2.19
N LEU A 167 46.65 17.94 -2.29
CA LEU A 167 47.61 16.88 -2.61
C LEU A 167 48.19 17.06 -4.03
N LEU A 168 47.34 17.39 -5.00
CA LEU A 168 47.77 17.65 -6.38
C LEU A 168 48.66 18.90 -6.47
N LEU A 169 48.31 19.99 -5.77
CA LEU A 169 49.17 21.18 -5.70
C LEU A 169 50.51 20.88 -5.02
N ALA A 170 50.52 20.14 -3.91
CA ALA A 170 51.73 19.76 -3.20
C ALA A 170 52.65 18.87 -4.06
N ARG A 171 52.08 17.99 -4.89
CA ARG A 171 52.84 17.20 -5.88
C ARG A 171 53.39 18.06 -7.01
N ARG A 172 52.67 19.11 -7.42
CA ARG A 172 53.07 20.03 -8.50
C ARG A 172 54.13 21.04 -8.06
N ALA A 173 54.20 21.38 -6.78
CA ALA A 173 55.22 22.26 -6.21
C ALA A 173 56.55 21.55 -5.88
N LYS A 174 56.56 20.21 -5.90
CA LYS A 174 57.76 19.39 -5.60
C LYS A 174 58.51 18.92 -6.86
N ASN A 175 57.97 19.22 -8.05
CA ASN A 175 58.61 19.04 -9.35
C ASN A 175 58.92 20.41 -9.96
#